data_AF-A0A7V8Z7L1-F1
#
_entry.id   AF-A0A7V8Z7L1-F1
#
_cell.length_a   1.000
_cell.length_b   1.000
_cell.length_c   1.000
_cell.angle_alpha   90.00
_cell.angle_beta   90.00
_cell.angle_gamma   90.00
#
_symmetry.space_group_name_H-M   'P 1'
#
loop_
_entity.id
_entity.type
_entity.pdbx_description
1 polymer ?
#
loop_
_entity_poly.entity_id
_entity_poly.type
_entity_poly.pdbx_seq_one_letter_code
_entity_poly.pdbx_strand_id
1 'polypeptide(L)' 'LLSTKQPISKLRGRFHDYRGMKLMPTFNPAYLLRDPTKKREVWEDMKKVRAFLAQS' A
#
# COMPACT_ATOMS: atom_id res chain seq x y z
N LEU A 1 -9.93 7.86 -4.74
CA LEU A 1 -9.03 8.39 -3.68
C LEU A 1 -7.86 9.14 -4.29
N LEU A 2 -6.96 8.51 -5.05
CA LEU A 2 -5.79 9.19 -5.64
C LEU A 2 -6.04 9.91 -6.99
N SER A 3 -7.31 10.11 -7.39
CA SER A 3 -7.70 10.69 -8.70
C SER A 3 -6.93 10.16 -9.91
N THR A 4 -6.55 8.88 -9.88
CA THR A 4 -5.78 8.21 -10.93
C THR A 4 -6.45 6.91 -11.34
N LYS A 5 -6.37 6.57 -12.63
CA LYS A 5 -6.81 5.27 -13.17
C LYS A 5 -5.67 4.24 -13.19
N GLN A 6 -4.51 4.56 -12.60
CA GLN A 6 -3.39 3.64 -12.56
C GLN A 6 -3.75 2.38 -11.74
N PRO A 7 -3.30 1.20 -12.19
CA PRO A 7 -3.57 -0.04 -11.47
C PRO A 7 -2.85 -0.03 -10.12
N ILE A 8 -3.47 -0.64 -9.10
CA ILE A 8 -2.93 -0.70 -7.73
C ILE A 8 -1.52 -1.29 -7.68
N SER A 9 -1.19 -2.21 -8.60
CA SER A 9 0.14 -2.81 -8.75
C SER A 9 1.25 -1.78 -9.03
N LYS A 10 0.92 -0.65 -9.68
CA LYS A 10 1.87 0.46 -9.91
C LYS A 10 1.89 1.49 -8.78
N LEU A 11 0.82 1.57 -8.00
CA LEU A 11 0.65 2.56 -6.93
C LEU A 11 1.19 2.07 -5.58
N ARG A 12 1.13 0.76 -5.33
CA ARG A 12 1.54 0.18 -4.05
C ARG A 12 3.03 0.31 -3.76
N GLY A 13 3.38 0.22 -2.48
CA GLY A 13 4.77 0.22 -2.01
C GLY A 13 5.47 1.58 -2.07
N ARG A 14 4.74 2.66 -2.35
CA ARG A 14 5.19 4.05 -2.29
C ARG A 14 4.20 4.86 -1.47
N PHE A 15 4.71 5.80 -0.67
CA PHE A 15 3.86 6.77 -0.01
C PHE A 15 3.40 7.82 -1.01
N HIS A 16 2.13 8.21 -0.90
CA HIS A 16 1.51 9.28 -1.68
C HIS A 16 0.96 10.32 -0.71
N ASP A 17 1.02 11.59 -1.09
CA ASP A 17 0.35 12.63 -0.32
C ASP A 17 -1.12 12.67 -0.70
N TYR A 18 -1.97 12.55 0.32
CA TYR A 18 -3.41 12.65 0.17
C TYR A 18 -3.98 13.55 1.26
N ARG A 19 -4.43 14.75 0.86
CA ARG A 19 -5.05 15.74 1.76
C ARG A 19 -4.20 16.06 3.00
N GLY A 20 -2.89 16.23 2.81
CA GLY A 20 -1.95 16.52 3.90
C GLY A 20 -1.52 15.31 4.74
N MET A 21 -1.94 14.10 4.38
CA MET A 21 -1.55 12.86 5.05
C MET A 21 -0.77 11.93 4.11
N LYS A 22 0.21 11.21 4.66
CA LYS A 22 0.92 10.15 3.93
C LYS A 22 0.03 8.90 3.84
N LEU A 23 -0.24 8.47 2.60
CA LEU A 23 -1.04 7.30 2.28
C LEU A 23 -0.15 6.21 1.66
N MET A 24 -0.26 4.97 2.14
CA MET A 24 0.36 3.80 1.52
C MET A 24 -0.72 2.91 0.87
N PRO A 25 -0.89 2.93 -0.46
CA PRO A 25 -1.76 2.00 -1.15
C PRO A 25 -1.20 0.57 -1.06
N THR A 26 -2.09 -0.41 -0.90
CA THR A 26 -1.75 -1.84 -0.94
C THR A 26 -2.92 -2.67 -1.46
N PHE A 27 -2.74 -3.99 -1.59
CA PHE A 27 -3.81 -4.88 -2.04
C PHE A 27 -4.89 -5.10 -0.97
N ASN A 28 -6.14 -5.22 -1.40
CA ASN A 28 -7.25 -5.54 -0.51
C ASN A 28 -7.10 -6.98 0.03
N PRO A 29 -7.35 -7.25 1.32
CA PRO A 29 -7.32 -8.60 1.89
C PRO A 29 -8.13 -9.65 1.09
N ALA A 30 -9.31 -9.28 0.56
CA ALA A 30 -10.12 -10.18 -0.26
C ALA A 30 -9.43 -10.60 -1.57
N TYR A 31 -8.54 -9.76 -2.11
CA TYR A 31 -7.71 -10.10 -3.27
C TYR A 31 -6.66 -11.16 -2.91
N LEU A 32 -6.11 -11.10 -1.70
CA LEU A 32 -5.10 -12.06 -1.21
C LEU A 32 -5.69 -13.46 -0.95
N LEU A 33 -7.01 -13.55 -0.74
CA LEU A 33 -7.70 -14.85 -0.64
C LEU A 33 -7.72 -15.56 -1.99
N ARG A 34 -7.75 -14.80 -3.10
CA ARG A 34 -7.76 -15.32 -4.47
C ARG A 34 -6.34 -15.58 -4.99
N ASP A 35 -5.39 -14.73 -4.63
CA ASP A 35 -3.97 -14.88 -4.97
C ASP A 35 -3.08 -14.70 -3.73
N PRO A 36 -2.76 -15.79 -3.03
CA PRO A 36 -1.92 -15.76 -1.83
C PRO A 36 -0.48 -15.31 -2.08
N THR A 37 0.02 -15.39 -3.33
CA THR A 37 1.40 -15.02 -3.67
C THR A 37 1.67 -13.54 -3.39
N LYS A 38 0.61 -12.72 -3.39
CA LYS A 38 0.64 -11.29 -3.14
C LYS A 38 0.74 -10.90 -1.67
N LYS A 39 0.67 -11.86 -0.75
CA LYS A 39 0.87 -11.59 0.70
C LYS A 39 2.25 -10.99 0.99
N ARG A 40 3.30 -11.46 0.30
CA ARG A 40 4.65 -10.91 0.46
C ARG A 40 4.69 -9.43 0.11
N GLU A 41 4.05 -9.06 -1.00
CA GLU A 41 3.96 -7.67 -1.45
C GLU A 41 3.28 -6.79 -0.39
N VAL A 42 2.14 -7.21 0.16
CA VAL A 42 1.46 -6.47 1.24
C VAL A 42 2.30 -6.38 2.50
N TRP A 43 3.00 -7.45 2.87
CA TRP A 43 3.87 -7.45 4.04
C TRP A 43 5.01 -6.42 3.94
N GLU A 44 5.63 -6.30 2.75
CA GLU A 44 6.63 -5.25 2.50
C GLU A 44 6.05 -3.83 2.64
N ASP A 45 4.82 -3.62 2.19
CA ASP A 45 4.13 -2.33 2.34
C ASP A 45 3.89 -2.01 3.83
N MET A 46 3.44 -2.98 4.62
CA MET A 46 3.20 -2.81 6.06
C MET A 46 4.49 -2.53 6.83
N LYS A 47 5.60 -3.18 6.47
CA LYS A 47 6.91 -2.90 7.09
C LYS A 47 7.33 -1.44 6.86
N LYS A 48 7.09 -0.89 5.66
CA LYS A 48 7.35 0.52 5.36
C LYS A 48 6.46 1.45 6.19
N VAL A 49 5.18 1.12 6.35
CA VAL A 49 4.26 1.87 7.23
C VAL A 49 4.75 1.85 8.67
N ARG A 50 5.13 0.68 9.20
CA ARG A 50 5.69 0.56 10.55
C ARG A 50 6.97 1.39 10.72
N ALA A 51 7.87 1.35 9.75
CA ALA A 51 9.11 2.12 9.78
C ALA A 51 8.84 3.64 9.73
N PHE A 52 7.84 4.08 8.94
CA PHE A 52 7.43 5.48 8.87
C PHE A 52 6.84 5.97 10.21
N LEU A 53 5.98 5.16 10.82
CA LEU A 53 5.37 5.48 12.12
C LEU A 53 6.38 5.48 13.26
N ALA A 54 7.43 4.66 13.21
CA ALA A 54 8.48 4.63 14.22
C ALA A 54 9.44 5.84 14.15
N GLN A 55 9.41 6.60 13.06
CA GLN A 55 10.27 7.77 12.82
C GLN A 55 9.52 9.10 12.98
N SER A 56 8.21 9.06 13.27
CA SER A 56 7.34 10.22 13.49
C SER A 56 7.00 10.36 14.97
#